data_AF-A0A842P892-F1
#
_entry.id   AF-A0A842P892-F1
#
_cell.length_a   1.000
_cell.length_b   1.000
_cell.length_c   1.000
_cell.angle_alpha   90.00
_cell.angle_beta   90.00
_cell.angle_gamma   90.00
#
_symmetry.space_group_name_H-M   'P 1'
#
loop_
_entity.id
_entity.type
_entity.pdbx_description
1 polymer ?
#
loop_
_entity_poly.entity_id
_entity_poly.type
_entity_poly.pdbx_seq_one_letter_code
_entity_poly.pdbx_strand_id
1 'polypeptide(L)'
;MGKSGYLPDISSAFAFWRSYAVNCFDHKNYNGATSGLHNINSLLTEDYIISVDTNKYNTQTAENIFYHCGLCGKEIQSSNVKVSDILLTPEEQIISGKKTIKKWRCVVCGKWVALHRTSIIKTRNESPYYRRVVPECPTHTVGLADRLNFPPMFGVWFYNFLEELQHALALYRIEYIAQNGEDMQDIGFKEKEVS
;
A
#
# COMPACT_ATOMS: atom_id res chain seq x y z
N MET A 1 -13.95 24.88 -19.33
CA MET A 1 -15.26 25.21 -18.72
C MET A 1 -15.23 24.71 -17.28
N GLY A 2 -15.07 25.61 -16.32
CA GLY A 2 -15.10 25.27 -14.89
C GLY A 2 -16.51 24.81 -14.52
N LYS A 3 -16.64 23.62 -13.91
CA LYS A 3 -17.93 23.10 -13.43
C LYS A 3 -18.23 23.72 -12.06
N SER A 4 -18.63 24.99 -12.05
CA SER A 4 -19.06 25.68 -10.83
C SER A 4 -20.16 24.88 -10.13
N GLY A 5 -19.94 24.46 -8.88
CA GLY A 5 -20.89 23.69 -8.07
C GLY A 5 -20.62 22.17 -7.98
N TYR A 6 -19.63 21.66 -8.71
CA TYR A 6 -19.31 20.22 -8.72
C TYR A 6 -18.55 19.76 -7.46
N LEU A 7 -17.71 20.63 -6.87
CA LEU A 7 -16.94 20.30 -5.66
C LEU A 7 -17.79 20.14 -4.38
N PRO A 8 -18.78 21.02 -4.09
CA PRO A 8 -19.69 20.83 -2.96
C PRO A 8 -20.51 19.54 -3.05
N ASP A 9 -20.96 19.18 -4.25
CA ASP A 9 -21.76 17.97 -4.52
C ASP A 9 -20.94 16.67 -4.34
N ILE A 10 -19.71 16.62 -4.86
CA ILE A 10 -18.80 15.51 -4.60
C ILE A 10 -18.51 15.38 -3.11
N SER A 11 -18.29 16.50 -2.42
CA SER A 11 -17.91 16.48 -1.00
C SER A 11 -19.03 15.94 -0.10
N SER A 12 -20.30 16.31 -0.37
CA SER A 12 -21.46 15.79 0.37
C SER A 12 -21.70 14.32 0.04
N ALA A 13 -21.64 13.94 -1.23
CA ALA A 13 -21.79 12.55 -1.67
C ALA A 13 -20.69 11.65 -1.10
N PHE A 14 -19.43 12.12 -1.08
CA PHE A 14 -18.31 11.40 -0.46
C PHE A 14 -18.56 11.17 1.03
N ALA A 15 -19.01 12.20 1.77
CA ALA A 15 -19.29 12.09 3.20
C ALA A 15 -20.42 11.07 3.48
N PHE A 16 -21.47 11.08 2.66
CA PHE A 16 -22.57 10.13 2.74
C PHE A 16 -22.07 8.68 2.53
N TRP A 17 -21.40 8.42 1.40
CA TRP A 17 -20.95 7.06 1.08
C TRP A 17 -19.85 6.56 2.01
N ARG A 18 -18.99 7.44 2.52
CA ARG A 18 -18.02 7.10 3.58
C ARG A 18 -18.73 6.64 4.83
N SER A 19 -19.73 7.39 5.29
CA SER A 19 -20.50 7.06 6.49
C SER A 19 -21.25 5.74 6.29
N TYR A 20 -21.84 5.53 5.12
CA TYR A 20 -22.48 4.27 4.75
C TYR A 20 -21.50 3.08 4.77
N ALA A 21 -20.31 3.24 4.17
CA ALA A 21 -19.31 2.18 4.07
C ALA A 21 -18.77 1.79 5.46
N VAL A 22 -18.45 2.77 6.31
CA VAL A 22 -17.99 2.54 7.69
C VAL A 22 -19.07 1.86 8.52
N ASN A 23 -20.31 2.36 8.43
CA ASN A 23 -21.45 1.75 9.13
C ASN A 23 -21.65 0.28 8.70
N CYS A 24 -21.59 -0.01 7.39
CA CYS A 24 -21.67 -1.39 6.92
C CYS A 24 -20.52 -2.26 7.44
N PHE A 25 -19.30 -1.73 7.49
CA PHE A 25 -18.14 -2.44 8.04
C PHE A 25 -18.33 -2.76 9.53
N ASP A 26 -18.78 -1.80 10.33
CA ASP A 26 -19.05 -1.98 11.77
C ASP A 26 -20.12 -3.07 12.02
N HIS A 27 -21.13 -3.16 11.16
CA HIS A 27 -22.16 -4.20 11.20
C HIS A 27 -21.75 -5.52 10.55
N LYS A 28 -20.47 -5.68 10.16
CA LYS A 28 -19.95 -6.86 9.44
C LYS A 28 -20.67 -7.16 8.13
N ASN A 29 -21.31 -6.15 7.54
CA ASN A 29 -21.87 -6.20 6.20
C ASN A 29 -20.78 -5.83 5.18
N TYR A 30 -19.92 -6.79 4.88
CA TYR A 30 -18.77 -6.59 3.99
C TYR A 30 -19.17 -6.21 2.57
N ASN A 31 -20.27 -6.75 2.04
CA ASN A 31 -20.77 -6.40 0.72
C ASN A 31 -21.23 -4.94 0.65
N GLY A 32 -21.93 -4.47 1.69
CA GLY A 32 -22.33 -3.07 1.81
C GLY A 32 -21.12 -2.15 1.94
N ALA A 33 -20.11 -2.55 2.73
CA ALA A 33 -18.87 -1.80 2.91
C ALA A 33 -18.11 -1.66 1.57
N THR A 34 -17.94 -2.76 0.84
CA THR A 34 -17.32 -2.78 -0.50
C THR A 34 -18.10 -1.91 -1.48
N SER A 35 -19.42 -2.03 -1.53
CA SER A 35 -20.28 -1.21 -2.40
C SER A 35 -20.14 0.28 -2.09
N GLY A 36 -20.08 0.63 -0.81
CA GLY A 36 -19.82 2.00 -0.36
C GLY A 36 -18.50 2.55 -0.88
N LEU A 37 -17.40 1.79 -0.78
CA LEU A 37 -16.09 2.21 -1.30
C LEU A 37 -16.08 2.37 -2.83
N HIS A 38 -16.72 1.45 -3.57
CA HIS A 38 -16.82 1.58 -5.03
C HIS A 38 -17.68 2.77 -5.46
N ASN A 39 -18.75 3.08 -4.71
CA ASN A 39 -19.56 4.28 -4.95
C ASN A 39 -18.77 5.56 -4.65
N ILE A 40 -17.89 5.56 -3.65
CA ILE A 40 -16.97 6.70 -3.44
C ILE A 40 -16.03 6.83 -4.64
N ASN A 41 -15.44 5.72 -5.11
CA ASN A 41 -14.50 5.72 -6.21
C ASN A 41 -15.12 6.23 -7.53
N SER A 42 -16.40 5.95 -7.76
CA SER A 42 -17.12 6.41 -8.97
C SER A 42 -17.48 7.89 -8.96
N LEU A 43 -17.41 8.57 -7.81
CA LEU A 43 -17.59 10.02 -7.73
C LEU A 43 -16.37 10.79 -8.23
N LEU A 44 -15.20 10.14 -8.26
CA LEU A 44 -13.94 10.75 -8.69
C LEU A 44 -13.89 10.85 -10.22
N THR A 45 -13.26 11.91 -10.73
CA THR A 45 -13.00 12.03 -12.18
C THR A 45 -11.92 11.05 -12.62
N GLU A 46 -11.85 10.75 -13.93
CA GLU A 46 -10.98 9.73 -14.52
C GLU A 46 -9.53 9.77 -14.00
N ASP A 47 -8.99 10.98 -13.80
CA ASP A 47 -7.63 11.20 -13.31
C ASP A 47 -7.39 10.76 -11.86
N TYR A 48 -8.44 10.62 -11.04
CA TYR A 48 -8.35 10.30 -9.61
C TYR A 48 -8.98 8.96 -9.24
N ILE A 49 -9.60 8.27 -10.20
CA ILE A 49 -10.14 6.94 -9.98
C ILE A 49 -9.01 6.00 -9.54
N ILE A 50 -9.28 5.25 -8.48
CA ILE A 50 -8.36 4.24 -7.97
C ILE A 50 -8.60 2.94 -8.74
N SER A 51 -7.52 2.38 -9.25
CA SER A 51 -7.52 1.09 -9.95
C SER A 51 -7.57 -0.04 -8.93
N VAL A 52 -8.53 -0.93 -9.06
CA VAL A 52 -8.59 -2.18 -8.27
C VAL A 52 -7.92 -3.29 -9.09
N ASP A 53 -6.66 -3.58 -8.80
CA ASP A 53 -5.87 -4.59 -9.51
C ASP A 53 -4.77 -5.15 -8.60
N THR A 54 -4.91 -6.42 -8.24
CA THR A 54 -3.98 -7.15 -7.38
C THR A 54 -2.58 -7.29 -7.99
N ASN A 55 -2.45 -7.50 -9.30
CA ASN A 55 -1.15 -7.67 -9.96
C ASN A 55 -0.39 -6.36 -10.02
N LYS A 56 -1.09 -5.28 -10.39
CA LYS A 56 -0.52 -3.93 -10.41
C LYS A 56 -0.12 -3.48 -9.01
N TYR A 57 -0.96 -3.76 -8.02
CA TYR A 57 -0.66 -3.48 -6.62
C TYR A 57 0.60 -4.21 -6.16
N ASN A 58 0.70 -5.53 -6.41
CA ASN A 58 1.86 -6.32 -6.02
C ASN A 58 3.14 -5.89 -6.73
N THR A 59 3.07 -5.53 -8.01
CA THR A 59 4.24 -5.03 -8.77
C THR A 59 4.75 -3.72 -8.19
N GLN A 60 3.83 -2.83 -7.80
CA GLN A 60 4.16 -1.54 -7.21
C GLN A 60 4.68 -1.68 -5.77
N THR A 61 4.09 -2.56 -4.97
CA THR A 61 4.45 -2.78 -3.57
C THR A 61 5.58 -3.79 -3.37
N ALA A 62 6.10 -4.38 -4.45
CA ALA A 62 7.18 -5.35 -4.41
C ALA A 62 8.39 -4.79 -3.65
N GLU A 63 8.74 -5.46 -2.55
CA GLU A 63 9.95 -5.16 -1.80
C GLU A 63 11.16 -5.67 -2.59
N ASN A 64 12.08 -4.78 -2.96
CA ASN A 64 13.36 -5.21 -3.48
C ASN A 64 14.27 -5.58 -2.31
N ILE A 65 14.70 -6.84 -2.31
CA ILE A 65 15.65 -7.38 -1.34
C ILE A 65 17.01 -7.42 -2.01
N PHE A 66 17.99 -6.77 -1.38
CA PHE A 66 19.38 -6.73 -1.83
C PHE A 66 20.29 -7.39 -0.79
N TYR A 67 21.20 -8.22 -1.27
CA TYR A 67 22.30 -8.78 -0.50
C TYR A 67 23.53 -7.90 -0.70
N HIS A 68 24.01 -7.34 0.39
CA HIS A 68 25.26 -6.59 0.37
C HIS A 68 26.44 -7.54 0.52
N CYS A 69 27.37 -7.49 -0.44
CA CYS A 69 28.58 -8.29 -0.40
C CYS A 69 29.66 -7.60 0.45
N GLY A 70 29.90 -8.06 1.67
CA GLY A 70 30.95 -7.51 2.54
C GLY A 70 32.39 -7.64 2.02
N LEU A 71 32.63 -8.40 0.92
CA LEU A 71 33.96 -8.53 0.30
C LEU A 71 34.22 -7.54 -0.84
N CYS A 72 33.18 -7.09 -1.55
CA CYS A 72 33.32 -6.18 -2.70
C CYS A 72 32.46 -4.92 -2.61
N GLY A 73 31.68 -4.77 -1.54
CA GLY A 73 30.83 -3.60 -1.27
C GLY A 73 29.60 -3.47 -2.18
N LYS A 74 29.41 -4.39 -3.14
CA LYS A 74 28.30 -4.30 -4.09
C LYS A 74 27.02 -4.95 -3.57
N GLU A 75 25.91 -4.33 -3.94
CA GLU A 75 24.56 -4.80 -3.68
C GLU A 75 24.07 -5.66 -4.84
N ILE A 76 23.49 -6.82 -4.50
CA ILE A 76 23.01 -7.79 -5.47
C ILE A 76 21.56 -8.10 -5.16
N GLN A 77 20.69 -7.97 -6.16
CA GLN A 77 19.27 -8.30 -6.00
C GLN A 77 19.09 -9.79 -5.67
N SER A 78 18.17 -10.09 -4.76
CA SER A 78 17.87 -11.42 -4.25
C SER A 78 17.62 -12.46 -5.36
N SER A 79 16.98 -12.07 -6.47
CA SER A 79 16.74 -12.92 -7.64
C SER A 79 18.01 -13.55 -8.23
N ASN A 80 19.16 -12.90 -8.08
CA ASN A 80 20.44 -13.35 -8.62
C ASN A 80 21.28 -14.12 -7.59
N VAL A 81 20.83 -14.22 -6.34
CA VAL A 81 21.59 -14.82 -5.24
C VAL A 81 21.16 -16.27 -5.05
N LYS A 82 22.07 -17.21 -5.35
CA LYS A 82 21.89 -18.63 -5.02
C LYS A 82 22.54 -18.93 -3.67
N VAL A 83 21.71 -19.25 -2.68
CA VAL A 83 22.17 -19.73 -1.36
C VAL A 83 22.36 -21.24 -1.43
N SER A 84 23.47 -21.73 -0.90
CA SER A 84 23.80 -23.15 -0.84
C SER A 84 24.35 -23.52 0.54
N ASP A 85 24.04 -24.75 0.96
CA ASP A 85 24.62 -25.34 2.17
C ASP A 85 25.98 -25.91 1.81
N ILE A 86 27.03 -25.37 2.42
CA ILE A 86 28.41 -25.81 2.21
C ILE A 86 28.85 -26.56 3.46
N LEU A 87 29.47 -27.73 3.25
CA LEU A 87 30.11 -28.49 4.32
C LEU A 87 31.24 -27.65 4.91
N LEU A 88 31.21 -27.51 6.24
CA LEU A 88 32.28 -26.85 6.97
C LEU A 88 33.53 -27.73 6.97
N THR A 89 34.71 -27.13 7.06
CA THR A 89 35.93 -27.90 7.25
C THR A 89 35.90 -28.60 8.63
N PRO A 90 36.60 -29.74 8.83
CA PRO A 90 36.57 -30.45 10.11
C PRO A 90 36.88 -29.56 11.32
N GLU A 91 37.82 -28.63 11.17
CA GLU A 91 38.18 -27.64 12.19
C GLU A 91 36.98 -26.72 12.54
N GLU A 92 36.31 -26.17 11.53
CA GLU A 92 35.12 -25.32 11.71
C GLU A 92 33.92 -26.10 12.26
N GLN A 93 33.82 -27.41 11.97
CA GLN A 93 32.78 -28.29 12.52
C GLN A 93 32.99 -28.50 14.03
N ILE A 94 34.24 -28.68 14.47
CA ILE A 94 34.57 -28.83 15.90
C ILE A 94 34.24 -27.55 16.66
N ILE A 95 34.60 -26.38 16.11
CA ILE A 95 34.37 -25.09 16.77
C ILE A 95 32.88 -24.71 16.80
N SER A 96 32.16 -24.89 15.70
CA SER A 96 30.77 -24.45 15.60
C SER A 96 29.74 -25.50 16.03
N GLY A 97 30.14 -26.76 16.17
CA GLY A 97 29.26 -27.91 16.40
C GLY A 97 28.30 -28.20 15.23
N LYS A 98 28.44 -27.51 14.09
CA LYS A 98 27.56 -27.63 12.92
C LYS A 98 28.31 -28.30 11.78
N LYS A 99 27.61 -29.13 10.99
CA LYS A 99 28.18 -29.80 9.81
C LYS A 99 28.17 -28.93 8.55
N THR A 100 27.19 -28.03 8.43
CA THR A 100 26.99 -27.19 7.25
C THR A 100 26.76 -25.74 7.62
N ILE A 101 27.12 -24.84 6.70
CA ILE A 101 26.83 -23.42 6.79
C ILE A 101 26.23 -22.90 5.48
N LYS A 102 25.23 -22.03 5.60
CA LYS A 102 24.65 -21.33 4.46
C LYS A 102 25.61 -20.25 3.96
N LYS A 103 26.08 -20.41 2.73
CA LYS A 103 26.84 -19.39 2.00
C LYS A 103 26.14 -19.07 0.69
N TRP A 104 26.36 -17.88 0.16
CA TRP A 104 25.95 -17.52 -1.19
C TRP A 104 27.16 -17.09 -2.00
N ARG A 105 27.09 -17.28 -3.32
CA ARG A 105 28.16 -16.89 -4.23
C ARG A 105 27.86 -15.52 -4.80
N CYS A 106 28.77 -14.56 -4.61
CA CYS A 106 28.64 -13.24 -5.21
C CYS A 106 28.82 -13.33 -6.73
N VAL A 107 27.84 -12.82 -7.50
CA VAL A 107 27.90 -12.82 -8.97
C VAL A 107 28.98 -11.90 -9.53
N VAL A 108 29.41 -10.88 -8.76
CA VAL A 108 30.40 -9.91 -9.21
C VAL A 108 31.83 -10.36 -8.93
N CYS A 109 32.12 -10.79 -7.70
CA CYS A 109 33.48 -11.18 -7.31
C CYS A 109 33.72 -12.71 -7.31
N GLY A 110 32.67 -13.51 -7.52
CA GLY A 110 32.74 -14.97 -7.60
C GLY A 110 33.01 -15.68 -6.27
N LYS A 111 33.23 -14.94 -5.17
CA LYS A 111 33.58 -15.48 -3.84
C LYS A 111 32.35 -15.91 -3.07
N TRP A 112 32.55 -16.90 -2.18
CA TRP A 112 31.54 -17.37 -1.24
C TRP A 112 31.48 -16.46 -0.02
N VAL A 113 30.29 -15.95 0.29
CA VAL A 113 30.02 -15.11 1.46
C VAL A 113 29.06 -15.83 2.38
N ALA A 114 29.38 -15.86 3.68
CA ALA A 114 28.53 -16.49 4.67
C ALA A 114 27.27 -15.66 4.91
N LEU A 115 26.10 -16.30 4.84
CA LEU A 115 24.80 -15.62 4.90
C LEU A 115 24.58 -14.87 6.22
N HIS A 116 25.07 -15.43 7.34
CA HIS A 116 24.96 -14.79 8.66
C HIS A 116 25.77 -13.50 8.80
N ARG A 117 26.73 -13.24 7.89
CA ARG A 117 27.56 -12.02 7.90
C ARG A 117 27.12 -11.00 6.85
N THR A 118 26.09 -11.30 6.06
CA THR A 118 25.64 -10.39 5.01
C THR A 118 24.52 -9.51 5.49
N SER A 119 24.69 -8.20 5.33
CA SER A 119 23.60 -7.25 5.49
C SER A 119 22.61 -7.44 4.35
N ILE A 120 21.36 -7.69 4.72
CA ILE A 120 20.24 -7.78 3.79
C ILE A 120 19.50 -6.46 3.88
N ILE A 121 19.50 -5.72 2.78
CA ILE A 121 18.80 -4.45 2.66
C ILE A 121 17.43 -4.76 2.05
N LYS A 122 16.37 -4.34 2.72
CA LYS A 122 15.01 -4.45 2.19
C LYS A 122 14.51 -3.03 1.92
N THR A 123 14.21 -2.72 0.67
CA THR A 123 13.51 -1.48 0.35
C THR A 123 12.05 -1.68 0.70
N ARG A 124 11.55 -0.91 1.67
CA ARG A 124 10.13 -0.85 2.01
C ARG A 124 9.62 0.54 1.65
N ASN A 125 8.38 0.61 1.18
CA ASN A 125 7.72 1.89 1.02
C ASN A 125 7.52 2.54 2.39
N GLU A 126 7.85 3.81 2.50
CA GLU A 126 7.51 4.59 3.68
C GLU A 126 6.00 4.78 3.74
N SER A 127 5.42 4.61 4.93
CA SER A 127 3.99 4.79 5.16
C SER A 127 3.72 6.24 5.57
N PRO A 128 2.67 6.89 5.04
CA PRO A 128 1.71 6.40 4.04
C PRO A 128 2.26 6.47 2.60
N TYR A 129 1.94 5.46 1.79
CA TYR A 129 2.23 5.47 0.35
C TYR A 129 0.91 5.41 -0.43
N TYR A 130 0.69 6.39 -1.29
CA TYR A 130 -0.50 6.47 -2.13
C TYR A 130 -0.12 6.22 -3.58
N ARG A 131 -0.71 5.21 -4.21
CA ARG A 131 -0.36 4.79 -5.57
C ARG A 131 -1.55 4.72 -6.50
N ARG A 132 -2.74 5.09 -6.03
CA ARG A 132 -4.01 5.01 -6.79
C ARG A 132 -4.28 3.60 -7.29
N VAL A 133 -3.72 2.60 -6.61
CA VAL A 133 -3.93 1.18 -6.90
C VAL A 133 -4.17 0.48 -5.59
N VAL A 134 -5.23 -0.32 -5.53
CA VAL A 134 -5.55 -1.18 -4.40
C VAL A 134 -5.72 -2.61 -4.89
N PRO A 135 -5.43 -3.63 -4.06
CA PRO A 135 -5.70 -5.00 -4.45
C PRO A 135 -7.20 -5.27 -4.47
N GLU A 136 -7.60 -6.34 -5.14
CA GLU A 136 -9.00 -6.79 -5.14
C GLU A 136 -9.48 -7.13 -3.72
N CYS A 137 -10.79 -6.99 -3.50
CA CYS A 137 -11.40 -7.34 -2.23
C CYS A 137 -11.08 -8.80 -1.88
N PRO A 138 -10.65 -9.11 -0.64
CA PRO A 138 -10.44 -10.49 -0.22
C PRO A 138 -11.74 -11.29 -0.38
N THR A 139 -11.63 -12.53 -0.86
CA THR A 139 -12.77 -13.41 -1.10
C THR A 139 -13.08 -14.24 0.14
N HIS A 140 -14.36 -14.34 0.49
CA HIS A 140 -14.82 -15.23 1.56
C HIS A 140 -14.81 -16.68 1.06
N THR A 141 -14.00 -17.54 1.67
CA THR A 141 -13.99 -18.98 1.41
C THR A 141 -14.86 -19.74 2.42
N VAL A 142 -15.37 -20.91 2.06
CA VAL A 142 -16.18 -21.71 2.99
C VAL A 142 -15.24 -22.49 3.90
N GLY A 143 -15.00 -22.00 5.12
CA GLY A 143 -14.15 -22.69 6.09
C GLY A 143 -14.07 -22.02 7.47
N LEU A 144 -13.69 -22.78 8.50
CA LEU A 144 -13.48 -22.25 9.85
C LEU A 144 -12.31 -21.25 9.91
N ALA A 145 -11.24 -21.55 9.17
CA ALA A 145 -10.08 -20.66 9.05
C ALA A 145 -10.46 -19.32 8.41
N ASP A 146 -11.35 -19.34 7.42
CA ASP A 146 -11.83 -18.14 6.73
C ASP A 146 -12.65 -17.25 7.66
N ARG A 147 -13.56 -17.85 8.46
CA ARG A 147 -14.37 -17.09 9.43
C ARG A 147 -13.55 -16.33 10.48
N LEU A 148 -12.36 -16.83 10.81
CA LEU A 148 -11.46 -16.18 11.77
C LEU A 148 -10.54 -15.15 11.11
N ASN A 149 -10.06 -15.42 9.89
CA ASN A 149 -9.06 -14.59 9.21
C ASN A 149 -9.66 -13.53 8.28
N PHE A 150 -10.87 -13.75 7.78
CA PHE A 150 -11.53 -12.84 6.85
C PHE A 150 -11.80 -11.46 7.45
N PRO A 151 -12.40 -11.30 8.65
CA PRO A 151 -12.68 -9.98 9.21
C PRO A 151 -11.44 -9.07 9.34
N PRO A 152 -10.29 -9.52 9.90
CA PRO A 152 -9.10 -8.67 9.97
C PRO A 152 -8.48 -8.41 8.59
N MET A 153 -8.47 -9.38 7.68
CA MET A 153 -7.98 -9.18 6.31
C MET A 153 -8.81 -8.15 5.54
N PHE A 154 -10.15 -8.25 5.63
CA PHE A 154 -11.07 -7.30 5.05
C PHE A 154 -10.89 -5.91 5.66
N GLY A 155 -10.73 -5.82 6.99
CA GLY A 155 -10.49 -4.53 7.66
C GLY A 155 -9.25 -3.82 7.14
N VAL A 156 -8.13 -4.53 6.99
CA VAL A 156 -6.89 -3.96 6.40
C VAL A 156 -7.15 -3.47 4.97
N TRP A 157 -7.79 -4.30 4.14
CA TRP A 157 -8.15 -3.91 2.77
C TRP A 157 -9.07 -2.67 2.73
N PHE A 158 -10.10 -2.65 3.58
CA PHE A 158 -11.10 -1.60 3.65
C PHE A 158 -10.47 -0.25 4.00
N TYR A 159 -9.63 -0.20 5.04
CA TYR A 159 -8.97 1.04 5.43
C TYR A 159 -7.92 1.49 4.42
N ASN A 160 -7.14 0.57 3.84
CA ASN A 160 -6.19 0.93 2.78
C ASN A 160 -6.90 1.58 1.58
N PHE A 161 -8.04 1.01 1.16
CA PHE A 161 -8.79 1.58 0.05
C PHE A 161 -9.45 2.91 0.42
N LEU A 162 -10.01 3.02 1.63
CA LEU A 162 -10.58 4.27 2.11
C LEU A 162 -9.54 5.39 2.22
N GLU A 163 -8.32 5.09 2.67
CA GLU A 163 -7.21 6.07 2.76
C GLU A 163 -6.76 6.55 1.38
N GLU A 164 -6.63 5.65 0.41
CA GLU A 164 -6.35 6.03 -0.99
C GLU A 164 -7.45 6.93 -1.55
N LEU A 165 -8.73 6.64 -1.28
CA LEU A 165 -9.87 7.47 -1.71
C LEU A 165 -9.83 8.87 -1.08
N GLN A 166 -9.50 8.95 0.20
CA GLN A 166 -9.36 10.23 0.91
C GLN A 166 -8.20 11.05 0.35
N HIS A 167 -7.07 10.40 0.06
CA HIS A 167 -5.93 11.07 -0.56
C HIS A 167 -6.27 11.58 -1.97
N ALA A 168 -6.93 10.75 -2.79
CA ALA A 168 -7.37 11.13 -4.13
C ALA A 168 -8.33 12.34 -4.09
N LEU A 169 -9.28 12.36 -3.15
CA LEU A 169 -10.18 13.50 -2.96
C LEU A 169 -9.43 14.77 -2.51
N ALA A 170 -8.42 14.62 -1.65
CA ALA A 170 -7.62 15.75 -1.19
C ALA A 170 -6.85 16.40 -2.36
N LEU A 171 -6.23 15.59 -3.23
CA LEU A 171 -5.57 16.08 -4.44
C LEU A 171 -6.56 16.77 -5.38
N TYR A 172 -7.72 16.15 -5.61
CA TYR A 172 -8.78 16.74 -6.42
C TYR A 172 -9.22 18.12 -5.91
N ARG A 173 -9.38 18.27 -4.58
CA ARG A 173 -9.71 19.56 -3.94
C ARG A 173 -8.64 20.61 -4.16
N ILE A 174 -7.37 20.24 -3.99
CA ILE A 174 -6.23 21.16 -4.19
C ILE A 174 -6.22 21.67 -5.63
N GLU A 175 -6.36 20.77 -6.61
CA GLU A 175 -6.36 21.12 -8.02
C GLU A 175 -7.60 21.94 -8.42
N TYR A 176 -8.77 21.60 -7.89
CA TYR A 176 -9.99 22.38 -8.13
C TYR A 176 -9.85 23.81 -7.60
N ILE A 177 -9.28 24.00 -6.40
CA ILE A 177 -9.02 25.32 -5.82
C ILE A 177 -8.01 26.09 -6.67
N ALA A 178 -6.95 25.45 -7.14
CA ALA A 178 -5.95 26.09 -7.99
C ALA A 178 -6.54 26.59 -9.32
N GLN A 179 -7.52 25.85 -9.88
CA GLN A 179 -8.15 26.18 -11.16
C GLN A 179 -9.32 27.18 -11.06
N ASN A 180 -10.05 27.19 -9.94
CA ASN A 180 -11.27 27.99 -9.76
C ASN A 180 -11.17 28.96 -8.57
N GLY A 181 -9.94 29.28 -8.12
CA GLY A 181 -9.68 29.99 -6.87
C GLY A 181 -10.18 31.44 -6.79
N GLU A 182 -10.49 32.08 -7.92
CA GLU A 182 -11.16 33.39 -7.92
C GLU A 182 -12.66 33.28 -7.60
N ASP A 183 -13.31 32.15 -7.87
CA ASP A 183 -14.76 31.95 -7.64
C ASP A 183 -15.11 31.53 -6.19
N MET A 184 -14.11 31.29 -5.33
CA MET A 184 -14.33 30.91 -3.92
C MET A 184 -14.26 32.08 -2.92
N GLN A 185 -13.92 33.30 -3.34
CA GLN A 185 -13.84 34.45 -2.42
C GLN A 185 -15.22 35.03 -2.06
N ASP A 186 -16.29 34.68 -2.79
CA ASP A 186 -17.59 35.35 -2.67
C ASP A 186 -18.61 34.63 -1.75
N ILE A 187 -18.15 33.67 -0.93
CA ILE A 187 -18.94 33.17 0.21
C ILE A 187 -18.53 33.94 1.47
N GLY A 188 -18.57 35.27 1.36
CA GLY A 188 -18.31 36.19 2.47
C GLY A 188 -19.30 35.93 3.60
N PHE A 189 -18.78 35.47 4.74
CA PHE A 189 -19.43 35.65 6.04
C PHE A 189 -19.72 37.15 6.20
N LYS A 190 -20.97 37.56 5.96
CA LYS A 190 -21.43 38.87 6.45
C LYS A 190 -21.53 38.75 7.95
N GLU A 191 -20.51 39.21 8.67
CA GLU A 191 -20.64 39.54 10.08
C GLU A 191 -21.83 40.50 10.20
N LYS A 192 -22.87 40.07 10.93
CA LYS A 192 -23.95 40.97 11.33
C LYS A 192 -23.35 41.96 12.30
N GLU A 193 -23.06 43.18 11.85
CA GLU A 193 -22.91 44.31 12.74
C GLU A 193 -24.24 44.47 13.52
N VAL A 194 -24.16 44.26 14.83
CA VAL A 194 -25.24 44.53 15.77
C VAL A 194 -25.22 46.03 16.02
N SER A 195 -26.20 46.73 15.44
CA SER A 195 -26.57 48.11 15.79
C SER A 195 -27.66 48.12 16.85
#